data_AF-A0A267WJ80-F1
#
_entry.id   AF-A0A267WJ80-F1
#
_cell.length_a   1.000
_cell.length_b   1.000
_cell.length_c   1.000
_cell.angle_alpha   90.00
_cell.angle_beta   90.00
_cell.angle_gamma   90.00
#
_symmetry.space_group_name_H-M   'P 1'
#
loop_
_entity.id
_entity.type
_entity.pdbx_description
1 polymer ?
#
loop_
_entity_poly.entity_id
_entity_poly.type
_entity_poly.pdbx_seq_one_letter_code
_entity_poly.pdbx_strand_id
1 'polypeptide(L)'
;MHQKTTQRQNRFGRIKPDGVPALRLAAPIGVAAAAGIGAALWFAFPQMHGGTNAWIGIAVAGACFAPVMVALAWVLLVDRSTIPGAIAHPEHSVENSWYDQAAKDSFHLLLVGTGFGAAIAGFCLPPMVSWTLAAVFAFAAAAFGTSYLIRKAGGR
;
A
#
# COMPACT_ATOMS: atom_id res chain seq x y z
N MET A 1 45.66 -8.68 -3.88
CA MET A 1 44.90 -7.74 -3.04
C MET A 1 43.56 -7.47 -3.70
N HIS A 2 42.48 -8.07 -3.21
CA HIS A 2 41.13 -7.86 -3.74
C HIS A 2 40.61 -6.51 -3.21
N GLN A 3 40.45 -5.52 -4.09
CA GLN A 3 39.77 -4.27 -3.71
C GLN A 3 38.31 -4.61 -3.38
N LYS A 4 37.97 -4.69 -2.09
CA LYS A 4 36.58 -4.56 -1.66
C LYS A 4 36.17 -3.12 -1.98
N THR A 5 35.49 -2.93 -3.09
CA THR A 5 34.79 -1.68 -3.40
C THR A 5 33.93 -1.36 -2.19
N THR A 6 34.23 -0.25 -1.52
CA THR A 6 33.48 0.24 -0.36
C THR A 6 32.11 0.71 -0.86
N GLN A 7 31.21 -0.24 -1.10
CA GLN A 7 29.80 0.00 -1.42
C GLN A 7 29.22 0.79 -0.25
N ARG A 8 28.98 2.09 -0.48
CA ARG A 8 28.36 3.00 0.49
C ARG A 8 27.04 2.38 0.96
N GLN A 9 27.03 1.81 2.17
CA GLN A 9 25.83 1.22 2.77
C GLN A 9 24.75 2.30 2.87
N ASN A 10 23.71 2.19 2.03
CA ASN A 10 22.58 3.10 2.09
C ASN A 10 21.62 2.59 3.15
N ARG A 11 21.31 3.44 4.16
CA ARG A 11 20.35 3.12 5.24
C ARG A 11 18.98 2.67 4.73
N PHE A 12 18.59 3.12 3.54
CA PHE A 12 17.31 2.83 2.89
C PHE A 12 17.41 1.76 1.78
N GLY A 13 18.48 0.97 1.74
CA GLY A 13 18.64 -0.12 0.78
C GLY A 13 18.78 0.31 -0.69
N ARG A 14 18.93 -0.67 -1.58
CA ARG A 14 19.16 -0.53 -3.03
C ARG A 14 18.20 -1.44 -3.78
N ILE A 15 17.99 -1.20 -5.07
CA ILE A 15 17.08 -2.03 -5.91
C ILE A 15 17.71 -3.39 -6.22
N LYS A 16 19.03 -3.44 -6.29
CA LYS A 16 19.87 -4.63 -6.47
C LYS A 16 21.16 -4.42 -5.67
N PRO A 17 21.93 -5.48 -5.35
CA PRO A 17 23.18 -5.34 -4.59
C PRO A 17 24.16 -4.31 -5.20
N ASP A 18 24.23 -4.24 -6.53
CA ASP A 18 25.01 -3.24 -7.27
C ASP A 18 24.18 -2.11 -7.92
N GLY A 19 22.86 -2.10 -7.69
CA GLY A 19 21.91 -1.19 -8.35
C GLY A 19 21.79 0.18 -7.70
N VAL A 20 20.96 1.08 -8.23
CA VAL A 20 20.74 2.42 -7.66
C VAL A 20 20.05 2.37 -6.27
N PRO A 21 20.20 3.41 -5.42
CA PRO A 21 19.47 3.50 -4.16
C PRO A 21 17.96 3.45 -4.40
N ALA A 22 17.24 2.58 -3.67
CA ALA A 22 15.83 2.32 -3.94
C ALA A 22 14.96 3.58 -3.82
N LEU A 23 15.28 4.44 -2.85
CA LEU A 23 14.55 5.68 -2.62
C LEU A 23 14.61 6.67 -3.81
N ARG A 24 15.69 6.64 -4.61
CA ARG A 24 15.82 7.55 -5.78
C ARG A 24 14.81 7.21 -6.88
N LEU A 25 14.41 5.95 -6.99
CA LEU A 25 13.38 5.53 -7.95
C LEU A 25 11.99 5.49 -7.32
N ALA A 26 11.89 5.12 -6.04
CA ALA A 26 10.64 5.07 -5.30
C ALA A 26 9.99 6.46 -5.12
N ALA A 27 10.79 7.50 -4.87
CA ALA A 27 10.28 8.86 -4.68
C ALA A 27 9.50 9.39 -5.90
N PRO A 28 10.06 9.42 -7.13
CA PRO A 28 9.31 9.91 -8.29
C PRO A 28 8.11 9.01 -8.64
N ILE A 29 8.23 7.69 -8.50
CA ILE A 29 7.11 6.76 -8.75
C ILE A 29 5.97 7.01 -7.75
N GLY A 30 6.30 7.10 -6.46
CA GLY A 30 5.32 7.36 -5.41
C GLY A 30 4.65 8.71 -5.55
N VAL A 31 5.40 9.77 -5.90
CA VAL A 31 4.85 11.11 -6.16
C VAL A 31 3.93 11.10 -7.38
N ALA A 32 4.32 10.45 -8.47
CA ALA A 32 3.48 10.33 -9.66
C ALA A 32 2.18 9.57 -9.36
N ALA A 33 2.26 8.47 -8.61
CA ALA A 33 1.08 7.71 -8.20
C ALA A 33 0.17 8.53 -7.26
N ALA A 34 0.74 9.28 -6.33
CA ALA A 34 -0.01 10.15 -5.43
C ALA A 34 -0.70 11.31 -6.17
N ALA A 35 -0.04 11.91 -7.18
CA ALA A 35 -0.67 12.90 -8.05
C ALA A 35 -1.83 12.29 -8.84
N GLY A 36 -1.68 11.04 -9.32
CA GLY A 36 -2.77 10.29 -9.96
C GLY A 36 -3.97 10.08 -9.02
N ILE A 37 -3.73 9.72 -7.76
CA ILE A 37 -4.80 9.60 -6.74
C ILE A 37 -5.45 10.96 -6.48
N GLY A 38 -4.66 12.02 -6.32
CA GLY A 38 -5.19 13.38 -6.12
C GLY A 38 -6.09 13.83 -7.28
N ALA A 39 -5.69 13.54 -8.53
CA ALA A 39 -6.51 13.81 -9.72
C ALA A 39 -7.78 12.95 -9.74
N ALA A 40 -7.67 11.65 -9.45
CA ALA A 40 -8.82 10.76 -9.39
C ALA A 40 -9.86 11.21 -8.35
N LEU A 41 -9.41 11.60 -7.16
CA LEU A 41 -10.28 12.13 -6.11
C LEU A 41 -10.96 13.44 -6.53
N TRP A 42 -10.22 14.35 -7.16
CA TRP A 42 -10.80 15.58 -7.70
C TRP A 42 -11.93 15.29 -8.70
N PHE A 43 -11.69 14.44 -9.69
CA PHE A 43 -12.73 14.13 -10.68
C PHE A 43 -13.88 13.27 -10.12
N ALA A 44 -13.63 12.48 -9.09
CA ALA A 44 -14.66 11.66 -8.44
C ALA A 44 -15.62 12.47 -7.56
N PHE A 45 -15.20 13.63 -7.02
CA PHE A 45 -16.00 14.40 -6.07
C PHE A 45 -16.24 15.87 -6.46
N PRO A 46 -16.85 16.15 -7.63
CA PRO A 46 -17.02 17.51 -8.15
C PRO A 46 -17.79 18.45 -7.23
N GLN A 47 -18.74 17.92 -6.46
CA GLN A 47 -19.53 18.67 -5.48
C GLN A 47 -18.72 19.23 -4.30
N MET A 48 -17.51 18.73 -4.02
CA MET A 48 -16.71 19.15 -2.87
C MET A 48 -15.78 20.34 -3.18
N HIS A 49 -15.74 20.81 -4.43
CA HIS A 49 -14.70 21.75 -4.86
C HIS A 49 -14.90 23.18 -4.39
N GLY A 50 -16.12 23.62 -4.06
CA GLY A 50 -16.38 24.92 -3.39
C GLY A 50 -15.73 26.15 -4.05
N GLY A 51 -15.51 26.13 -5.38
CA GLY A 51 -14.80 27.20 -6.11
C GLY A 51 -13.26 27.15 -6.04
N THR A 52 -12.70 26.13 -5.40
CA THR A 52 -11.25 25.89 -5.29
C THR A 52 -10.65 25.60 -6.67
N ASN A 53 -9.45 26.12 -6.93
CA ASN A 53 -8.69 25.81 -8.14
C ASN A 53 -8.33 24.32 -8.18
N ALA A 54 -8.60 23.66 -9.32
CA ALA A 54 -8.32 22.23 -9.52
C ALA A 54 -6.87 21.83 -9.23
N TRP A 55 -5.91 22.65 -9.62
CA TRP A 55 -4.50 22.37 -9.36
C TRP A 55 -4.17 22.37 -7.87
N ILE A 56 -4.81 23.24 -7.09
CA ILE A 56 -4.61 23.32 -5.64
C ILE A 56 -5.22 22.10 -4.96
N GLY A 57 -6.47 21.74 -5.31
CA GLY A 57 -7.14 20.59 -4.71
C GLY A 57 -6.41 19.26 -5.01
N ILE A 58 -5.99 19.07 -6.26
CA ILE A 58 -5.20 17.90 -6.68
C ILE A 58 -3.86 17.87 -5.93
N ALA A 59 -3.17 19.01 -5.82
CA ALA A 59 -1.89 19.07 -5.13
C ALA A 59 -2.01 18.75 -3.64
N VAL A 60 -3.03 19.27 -2.95
CA VAL A 60 -3.27 19.01 -1.53
C VAL A 60 -3.62 17.53 -1.31
N ALA A 61 -4.57 16.99 -2.08
CA ALA A 61 -4.94 15.58 -1.99
C ALA A 61 -3.73 14.68 -2.29
N GLY A 62 -3.00 14.95 -3.37
CA GLY A 62 -1.79 14.21 -3.74
C GLY A 62 -0.70 14.30 -2.67
N ALA A 63 -0.49 15.46 -2.06
CA ALA A 63 0.49 15.63 -0.98
C ALA A 63 0.17 14.77 0.25
N CYS A 64 -1.11 14.59 0.59
CA CYS A 64 -1.54 13.69 1.68
C CYS A 64 -1.20 12.22 1.38
N PHE A 65 -1.32 11.78 0.13
CA PHE A 65 -1.01 10.39 -0.27
C PHE A 65 0.47 10.18 -0.63
N ALA A 66 1.23 11.24 -0.90
CA ALA A 66 2.64 11.18 -1.29
C ALA A 66 3.51 10.33 -0.35
N PRO A 67 3.53 10.52 0.99
CA PRO A 67 4.39 9.73 1.86
C PRO A 67 4.05 8.24 1.83
N VAL A 68 2.75 7.90 1.78
CA VAL A 68 2.28 6.51 1.71
C VAL A 68 2.67 5.86 0.39
N MET A 69 2.45 6.54 -0.73
CA MET A 69 2.76 6.00 -2.06
C MET A 69 4.27 5.87 -2.30
N VAL A 70 5.08 6.79 -1.77
CA VAL A 70 6.55 6.67 -1.81
C VAL A 70 7.02 5.50 -0.95
N ALA A 71 6.45 5.31 0.24
CA ALA A 71 6.76 4.16 1.07
C ALA A 71 6.40 2.84 0.39
N LEU A 72 5.22 2.75 -0.23
CA LEU A 72 4.80 1.56 -0.99
C LEU A 72 5.72 1.29 -2.19
N ALA A 73 6.02 2.31 -2.99
CA ALA A 73 6.96 2.18 -4.10
C ALA A 73 8.35 1.73 -3.62
N TRP A 74 8.79 2.22 -2.46
CA TRP A 74 10.05 1.81 -1.86
C TRP A 74 10.03 0.35 -1.43
N VAL A 75 8.98 -0.10 -0.72
CA VAL A 75 8.84 -1.51 -0.29
C VAL A 75 8.85 -2.47 -1.49
N LEU A 76 8.21 -2.09 -2.60
CA LEU A 76 8.18 -2.91 -3.82
C LEU A 76 9.51 -2.97 -4.56
N LEU A 77 10.32 -1.92 -4.47
CA LEU A 77 11.58 -1.80 -5.22
C LEU A 77 12.82 -2.20 -4.41
N VAL A 78 12.78 -2.13 -3.09
CA VAL A 78 13.95 -2.34 -2.26
C VAL A 78 14.31 -3.82 -2.19
N ASP A 79 15.55 -4.13 -2.51
CA ASP A 79 16.12 -5.46 -2.26
C ASP A 79 16.45 -5.57 -0.77
N ARG A 80 15.70 -6.42 -0.09
CA ARG A 80 15.82 -6.66 1.36
C ARG A 80 17.23 -7.11 1.78
N SER A 81 17.96 -7.81 0.92
CA SER A 81 19.33 -8.27 1.21
C SER A 81 20.33 -7.11 1.38
N THR A 82 19.98 -5.93 0.86
CA THR A 82 20.80 -4.73 0.93
C THR A 82 20.50 -3.85 2.14
N ILE A 83 19.50 -4.22 2.96
CA ILE A 83 19.11 -3.50 4.16
C ILE A 83 19.96 -3.99 5.36
N PRO A 84 20.68 -3.10 6.06
CA PRO A 84 21.45 -3.48 7.25
C PRO A 84 20.55 -4.08 8.34
N GLY A 85 20.92 -5.25 8.88
CA GLY A 85 20.17 -5.90 9.96
C GLY A 85 18.96 -6.72 9.51
N ALA A 86 18.75 -6.90 8.20
CA ALA A 86 17.72 -7.81 7.71
C ALA A 86 18.07 -9.27 8.08
N ILE A 87 17.17 -9.93 8.81
CA ILE A 87 17.23 -11.36 9.08
C ILE A 87 17.15 -12.10 7.74
N ALA A 88 18.03 -13.09 7.52
CA ALA A 88 18.15 -13.78 6.23
C ALA A 88 16.90 -14.59 5.85
N HIS A 89 16.24 -15.21 6.84
CA HIS A 89 15.06 -16.07 6.67
C HIS A 89 13.94 -15.74 7.67
N PRO A 90 13.31 -14.57 7.53
CA PRO A 90 12.25 -14.12 8.44
C PRO A 90 11.01 -15.01 8.39
N GLU A 91 10.76 -15.70 7.28
CA GLU A 91 9.65 -16.65 7.08
C GLU A 91 9.69 -17.84 8.05
N HIS A 92 10.87 -18.21 8.53
CA HIS A 92 11.06 -19.30 9.49
C HIS A 92 11.02 -18.84 10.95
N SER A 93 10.77 -17.56 11.21
CA SER A 93 10.61 -17.04 12.57
C SER A 93 9.26 -17.44 13.17
N VAL A 94 9.25 -17.81 14.45
CA VAL A 94 8.02 -18.03 15.23
C VAL A 94 7.13 -16.78 15.23
N GLU A 95 7.73 -15.59 15.25
CA GLU A 95 7.00 -14.31 15.18
C GLU A 95 6.29 -14.14 13.84
N ASN A 96 6.91 -14.59 12.75
CA ASN A 96 6.30 -14.54 11.44
C ASN A 96 5.09 -15.47 11.37
N SER A 97 5.14 -16.63 12.02
CA SER A 97 3.98 -17.53 12.09
C SER A 97 2.79 -16.91 12.85
N TRP A 98 3.04 -16.23 13.97
CA TRP A 98 2.02 -15.50 14.72
C TRP A 98 1.47 -14.32 13.94
N TYR A 99 2.34 -13.56 13.27
CA TYR A 99 1.92 -12.45 12.42
C TYR A 99 1.05 -12.94 11.26
N ASP A 100 1.44 -14.02 10.59
CA ASP A 100 0.72 -14.55 9.42
C ASP A 100 -0.66 -15.10 9.81
N GLN A 101 -0.79 -15.67 11.02
CA GLN A 101 -2.08 -16.04 11.61
C GLN A 101 -2.90 -14.80 11.97
N ALA A 102 -2.33 -13.87 12.72
CA ALA A 102 -3.02 -12.65 13.12
C ALA A 102 -3.48 -11.79 11.92
N ALA A 103 -2.70 -11.74 10.85
CA ALA A 103 -3.05 -11.04 9.62
C ALA A 103 -4.26 -11.69 8.92
N LYS A 104 -4.30 -13.04 8.85
CA LYS A 104 -5.45 -13.78 8.30
C LYS A 104 -6.69 -13.57 9.15
N ASP A 105 -6.57 -13.73 10.46
CA ASP A 105 -7.69 -13.57 11.39
C ASP A 105 -8.24 -12.14 11.35
N SER A 106 -7.36 -11.15 11.40
CA SER A 106 -7.73 -9.73 11.31
C SER A 106 -8.39 -9.39 9.97
N PHE A 107 -7.93 -9.96 8.86
CA PHE A 107 -8.56 -9.78 7.56
C PHE A 107 -9.99 -10.32 7.55
N HIS A 108 -10.20 -11.53 8.06
CA HIS A 108 -11.53 -12.12 8.14
C HIS A 108 -12.45 -11.34 9.10
N LEU A 109 -11.92 -10.88 10.23
CA LEU A 109 -12.66 -10.02 11.16
C LEU A 109 -13.04 -8.67 10.53
N LEU A 110 -12.15 -8.06 9.75
CA LEU A 110 -12.48 -6.85 8.98
C LEU A 110 -13.55 -7.12 7.93
N LEU A 111 -13.50 -8.26 7.25
CA LEU A 111 -14.51 -8.64 6.26
C LEU A 111 -15.88 -8.81 6.93
N VAL A 112 -15.95 -9.52 8.05
CA VAL A 112 -17.18 -9.69 8.84
C VAL A 112 -17.66 -8.34 9.37
N GLY A 113 -16.77 -7.55 9.97
CA GLY A 113 -17.10 -6.27 10.59
C GLY A 113 -17.57 -5.23 9.58
N THR A 114 -16.94 -5.13 8.42
CA THR A 114 -17.35 -4.20 7.36
C THR A 114 -18.63 -4.65 6.66
N GLY A 115 -18.81 -5.94 6.41
CA GLY A 115 -20.05 -6.47 5.81
C GLY A 115 -21.25 -6.34 6.74
N PHE A 116 -21.10 -6.77 8.00
CA PHE A 116 -22.16 -6.64 9.01
C PHE A 116 -22.40 -5.18 9.39
N GLY A 117 -21.34 -4.39 9.51
CA GLY A 117 -21.41 -2.95 9.73
C GLY A 117 -22.14 -2.24 8.60
N ALA A 118 -21.89 -2.60 7.34
CA ALA A 118 -22.63 -2.07 6.20
C ALA A 118 -24.13 -2.41 6.31
N ALA A 119 -24.47 -3.66 6.62
CA ALA A 119 -25.87 -4.07 6.80
C ALA A 119 -26.58 -3.26 7.89
N ILE A 120 -26.00 -3.13 9.08
CA ILE A 120 -26.58 -2.33 10.17
C ILE A 120 -26.65 -0.85 9.80
N ALA A 121 -25.58 -0.29 9.25
CA ALA A 121 -25.54 1.11 8.85
C ALA A 121 -26.63 1.43 7.81
N GLY A 122 -26.98 0.47 6.95
CA GLY A 122 -28.07 0.63 5.98
C GLY A 122 -29.44 0.88 6.61
N PHE A 123 -29.67 0.41 7.83
CA PHE A 123 -30.93 0.63 8.57
C PHE A 123 -30.86 1.82 9.53
N CYS A 124 -29.69 2.07 10.14
CA CYS A 124 -29.58 2.99 11.27
C CYS A 124 -28.88 4.32 10.94
N LEU A 125 -28.18 4.42 9.82
CA LEU A 125 -27.32 5.56 9.49
C LEU A 125 -27.63 6.11 8.09
N PRO A 126 -27.15 7.32 7.75
CA PRO A 126 -27.27 7.83 6.39
C PRO A 126 -26.71 6.82 5.38
N PRO A 127 -27.36 6.63 4.21
CA PRO A 127 -26.98 5.60 3.25
C PRO A 127 -25.50 5.63 2.90
N MET A 128 -24.91 6.82 2.81
CA MET A 128 -23.49 7.01 2.47
C MET A 128 -22.54 6.20 3.37
N VAL A 129 -22.84 6.05 4.67
CA VAL A 129 -22.01 5.25 5.60
C VAL A 129 -22.06 3.77 5.23
N SER A 130 -23.26 3.25 4.94
CA SER A 130 -23.47 1.89 4.48
C SER A 130 -22.73 1.62 3.17
N TRP A 131 -22.86 2.53 2.18
CA TRP A 131 -22.17 2.41 0.90
C TRP A 131 -20.65 2.43 1.06
N THR A 132 -20.11 3.26 1.96
CA THR A 132 -18.66 3.28 2.24
C THR A 132 -18.19 1.95 2.83
N LEU A 133 -18.88 1.39 3.84
CA LEU A 133 -18.52 0.10 4.42
C LEU A 133 -18.63 -1.04 3.41
N ALA A 134 -19.67 -1.03 2.57
CA ALA A 134 -19.85 -1.99 1.49
C ALA A 134 -18.73 -1.88 0.42
N ALA A 135 -18.30 -0.66 0.09
CA ALA A 135 -17.19 -0.44 -0.84
C ALA A 135 -15.85 -0.97 -0.27
N VAL A 136 -15.59 -0.73 1.02
CA VAL A 136 -14.39 -1.27 1.70
C VAL A 136 -14.42 -2.81 1.71
N PHE A 137 -15.57 -3.41 2.05
CA PHE A 137 -15.76 -4.86 1.99
C PHE A 137 -15.47 -5.42 0.58
N ALA A 138 -16.09 -4.84 -0.44
CA ALA A 138 -15.94 -5.26 -1.82
C ALA A 138 -14.49 -5.13 -2.31
N PHE A 139 -13.83 -4.03 -1.97
CA PHE A 139 -12.41 -3.82 -2.28
C PHE A 139 -11.51 -4.86 -1.59
N ALA A 140 -11.71 -5.11 -0.29
CA ALA A 140 -10.95 -6.11 0.45
C ALA A 140 -11.13 -7.51 -0.13
N ALA A 141 -12.36 -7.89 -0.48
CA ALA A 141 -12.66 -9.17 -1.12
C ALA A 141 -12.01 -9.29 -2.52
N ALA A 142 -12.06 -8.24 -3.33
CA ALA A 142 -11.43 -8.20 -4.66
C ALA A 142 -9.89 -8.26 -4.59
N ALA A 143 -9.30 -7.57 -3.62
CA ALA A 143 -7.86 -7.62 -3.36
C ALA A 143 -7.43 -9.05 -2.99
N PHE A 144 -8.12 -9.68 -2.03
CA PHE A 144 -7.87 -11.07 -1.65
C PHE A 144 -8.04 -12.02 -2.83
N GLY A 145 -9.11 -11.89 -3.59
CA GLY A 145 -9.37 -12.70 -4.78
C GLY A 145 -8.26 -12.59 -5.82
N THR A 146 -7.84 -11.37 -6.15
CA THR A 146 -6.73 -11.11 -7.09
C THR A 146 -5.42 -11.73 -6.59
N SER A 147 -5.05 -11.50 -5.33
CA SER A 147 -3.84 -12.09 -4.73
C SER A 147 -3.87 -13.61 -4.72
N TYR A 148 -5.03 -14.21 -4.42
CA TYR A 148 -5.22 -15.66 -4.45
C TYR A 148 -5.05 -16.21 -5.87
N LEU A 149 -5.65 -15.58 -6.87
CA LEU A 149 -5.55 -15.99 -8.27
C LEU A 149 -4.12 -15.89 -8.80
N ILE A 150 -3.38 -14.83 -8.48
CA ILE A 150 -1.97 -14.67 -8.85
C ILE A 150 -1.13 -15.81 -8.27
N ARG A 151 -1.31 -16.12 -6.98
CA ARG A 151 -0.54 -17.20 -6.33
C ARG A 151 -0.94 -18.58 -6.84
N LYS A 152 -2.22 -18.79 -7.15
CA LYS A 152 -2.71 -20.01 -7.78
C LYS A 152 -2.14 -20.19 -9.20
N ALA A 153 -1.96 -19.10 -9.95
CA ALA A 153 -1.42 -19.14 -11.31
C ALA A 153 0.11 -19.31 -11.34
N GLY A 154 0.84 -18.70 -10.41
CA GLY A 154 2.30 -18.81 -10.30
C GLY A 154 2.82 -20.05 -9.56
N GLY A 155 1.94 -20.82 -8.92
CA GLY A 155 2.26 -22.05 -8.19
C GLY A 155 2.08 -23.34 -9.00
N ARG A 156 2.12 -23.27 -10.34
CA ARG A 156 2.34 -24.43 -11.21
C ARG A 156 3.83 -24.58 -11.50
#